data_AF-A0A7X4B6B4-F1
#
_entry.id   AF-A0A7X4B6B4-F1
#
_cell.length_a   1.000
_cell.length_b   1.000
_cell.length_c   1.000
_cell.angle_alpha   90.00
_cell.angle_beta   90.00
_cell.angle_gamma   90.00
#
_symmetry.space_group_name_H-M   'P 1'
#
loop_
_entity.id
_entity.type
_entity.pdbx_description
1 polymer ?
#
loop_
_entity_poly.entity_id
_entity_poly.type
_entity_poly.pdbx_seq_one_letter_code
_entity_poly.pdbx_strand_id
1 'polypeptide(L)'
;MADYENLPGRIKRVAETELQQNEHIDLCVLGRSSVLRPDYVIITSLRILVIDERDMGSLAISYTNIRCNLFYSEIIAVKLARLLKHRLLGQARLEINVKRNVHWIDNLSYAEAKQVHSYIDAKIQN
;
A
#
# COMPACT_ATOMS: atom_id res chain seq x y z
N MET A 1 -11.90 -5.37 1.75
CA MET A 1 -10.59 -6.05 1.83
C MET A 1 -10.37 -6.75 0.51
N ALA A 2 -9.29 -6.40 -0.18
CA ALA A 2 -8.89 -7.18 -1.34
C ALA A 2 -8.33 -8.50 -0.82
N ASP A 3 -8.74 -9.60 -1.44
CA ASP A 3 -8.11 -10.90 -1.20
C ASP A 3 -6.83 -10.95 -2.04
N TYR A 4 -5.72 -11.36 -1.43
CA TYR A 4 -4.46 -11.51 -2.15
C TYR A 4 -4.64 -12.44 -3.36
N GLU A 5 -5.44 -13.50 -3.20
CA GLU A 5 -5.68 -14.46 -4.27
C GLU A 5 -6.35 -13.84 -5.50
N ASN A 6 -7.13 -12.78 -5.29
CA ASN A 6 -7.84 -12.05 -6.34
C ASN A 6 -7.01 -10.92 -6.96
N LEU A 7 -5.76 -10.70 -6.54
CA LEU A 7 -4.88 -9.73 -7.17
C LEU A 7 -4.47 -10.18 -8.59
N PRO A 8 -4.21 -9.23 -9.51
CA PRO A 8 -3.70 -9.57 -10.84
C PRO A 8 -2.42 -10.40 -10.75
N GLY A 9 -2.31 -11.44 -11.57
CA GLY A 9 -1.17 -12.37 -11.50
C GLY A 9 0.20 -11.70 -11.66
N ARG A 10 0.29 -10.56 -12.35
CA ARG A 10 1.53 -9.77 -12.44
C ARG A 10 1.93 -9.17 -11.10
N ILE A 11 0.96 -8.61 -10.37
CA ILE A 11 1.16 -8.06 -9.02
C ILE A 11 1.58 -9.15 -8.05
N LYS A 12 0.92 -10.31 -8.10
CA LYS A 12 1.28 -11.47 -7.26
C LYS A 12 2.72 -11.92 -7.49
N ARG A 13 3.15 -12.07 -8.76
CA ARG A 13 4.54 -12.45 -9.08
C ARG A 13 5.56 -11.46 -8.53
N VAL A 14 5.30 -10.15 -8.65
CA VAL A 14 6.21 -9.12 -8.12
C VAL A 14 6.25 -9.16 -6.60
N ALA A 15 5.10 -9.35 -5.95
CA ALA A 15 5.05 -9.51 -4.50
C ALA A 15 5.85 -10.75 -4.06
N GLU A 16 5.62 -11.90 -4.70
CA GLU A 16 6.32 -13.16 -4.43
C GLU A 16 7.84 -13.06 -4.60
N THR A 17 8.33 -12.28 -5.58
CA THR A 17 9.77 -12.05 -5.74
C THR A 17 10.38 -11.21 -4.63
N GLU A 18 9.56 -10.38 -3.96
CA GLU A 18 10.02 -9.57 -2.85
C GLU A 18 9.97 -10.35 -1.53
N LEU A 19 8.92 -11.15 -1.29
CA LEU A 19 8.65 -11.82 -0.01
C LEU A 19 9.80 -12.71 0.48
N GLN A 20 10.09 -12.62 1.78
CA GLN A 20 11.06 -13.48 2.45
C GLN A 20 10.45 -14.83 2.84
N GLN A 21 11.30 -15.84 3.10
CA GLN A 21 10.89 -17.23 3.30
C GLN A 21 9.92 -17.47 4.48
N ASN A 22 9.88 -16.56 5.47
CA ASN A 22 8.97 -16.61 6.63
C ASN A 22 8.00 -15.42 6.68
N GLU A 23 7.95 -14.65 5.62
CA GLU A 23 7.07 -13.50 5.50
C GLU A 23 5.71 -13.97 4.99
N HIS A 24 4.64 -13.58 5.67
CA HIS A 24 3.27 -13.88 5.25
C HIS A 24 2.50 -12.59 5.02
N ILE A 25 1.53 -12.66 4.12
CA ILE A 25 0.66 -11.54 3.79
C ILE A 25 -0.48 -11.52 4.80
N ASP A 26 -0.62 -10.40 5.51
CA ASP A 26 -1.65 -10.22 6.54
C ASP A 26 -2.88 -9.52 5.99
N LEU A 27 -2.66 -8.48 5.15
CA LEU A 27 -3.74 -7.69 4.58
C LEU A 27 -3.40 -7.28 3.15
N CYS A 28 -4.43 -7.22 2.30
CA CYS A 28 -4.36 -6.59 0.99
C CYS A 28 -5.46 -5.54 0.87
N VAL A 29 -5.08 -4.34 0.43
CA VAL A 29 -6.01 -3.23 0.20
C VAL A 29 -5.66 -2.52 -1.10
N LEU A 30 -6.66 -1.83 -1.67
CA LEU A 30 -6.47 -1.03 -2.87
C LEU A 30 -6.45 0.44 -2.48
N GLY A 31 -5.31 1.09 -2.70
CA GLY A 31 -5.21 2.54 -2.76
C GLY A 31 -5.43 3.03 -4.19
N ARG A 32 -5.37 4.35 -4.39
CA ARG A 32 -5.28 4.93 -5.73
C ARG A 32 -4.28 6.08 -5.74
N SER A 33 -3.20 5.94 -6.50
CA SER A 33 -2.29 7.05 -6.82
C SER A 33 -2.88 7.97 -7.87
N SER A 34 -3.74 7.45 -8.75
CA SER A 34 -4.43 8.19 -9.81
C SER A 34 -5.87 7.69 -9.99
N VAL A 35 -6.71 8.45 -10.69
CA VAL A 35 -8.13 8.12 -10.90
C VAL A 35 -8.31 6.75 -11.57
N LEU A 36 -7.37 6.35 -12.44
CA LEU A 36 -7.48 5.18 -13.31
C LEU A 36 -6.55 4.03 -12.95
N ARG A 37 -5.57 4.23 -12.05
CA ARG A 37 -4.59 3.19 -11.70
C ARG A 37 -4.59 2.93 -10.20
N PRO A 38 -4.96 1.72 -9.77
CA PRO A 38 -4.93 1.36 -8.36
C PRO A 38 -3.49 1.20 -7.88
N ASP A 39 -3.28 1.51 -6.61
CA ASP A 39 -2.10 1.06 -5.88
C ASP A 39 -2.49 -0.24 -5.17
N TYR A 40 -1.76 -1.31 -5.44
CA TYR A 40 -1.91 -2.59 -4.75
C TYR A 40 -1.04 -2.55 -3.50
N VAL A 41 -1.69 -2.43 -2.34
CA VAL A 41 -1.03 -2.31 -1.04
C VAL A 41 -1.10 -3.67 -0.36
N ILE A 42 0.08 -4.27 -0.19
CA ILE A 42 0.28 -5.57 0.43
C ILE A 42 0.95 -5.31 1.77
N ILE A 43 0.24 -5.62 2.84
CA ILE A 43 0.73 -5.54 4.22
C ILE A 43 1.14 -6.94 4.63
N THR A 44 2.39 -7.10 5.04
CA THR A 44 2.96 -8.38 5.42
C THR A 44 3.32 -8.39 6.89
N SER A 45 3.79 -9.54 7.36
CA SER A 45 4.26 -9.71 8.73
C SER A 45 5.48 -8.87 9.06
N LEU A 46 6.22 -8.39 8.04
CA LEU A 46 7.49 -7.67 8.17
C LEU A 46 7.48 -6.24 7.61
N ARG A 47 6.62 -5.93 6.63
CA ARG A 47 6.70 -4.68 5.87
C ARG A 47 5.39 -4.29 5.18
N ILE A 48 5.44 -3.12 4.57
CA ILE A 48 4.45 -2.58 3.66
C ILE A 48 5.04 -2.56 2.26
N LEU A 49 4.41 -3.27 1.33
CA LEU A 49 4.76 -3.27 -0.09
C LEU A 49 3.62 -2.60 -0.89
N VAL A 50 3.94 -1.60 -1.70
CA VAL A 50 2.97 -0.95 -2.59
C VAL A 50 3.44 -1.07 -4.02
N ILE A 51 2.63 -1.72 -4.84
CA ILE A 51 2.89 -2.00 -6.24
C ILE A 51 1.88 -1.23 -7.08
N ASP A 52 2.34 -0.50 -8.08
CA ASP A 52 1.49 0.13 -9.10
C ASP A 52 1.77 -0.43 -10.49
N GLU A 53 0.81 -0.27 -11.40
CA GLU A 53 1.04 -0.50 -12.83
C GLU A 53 1.27 0.84 -13.52
N ARG A 54 2.29 0.91 -14.38
CA ARG A 54 2.66 2.11 -15.12
C ARG A 54 2.79 1.80 -16.59
N ASP A 55 2.38 2.75 -17.41
CA ASP A 55 2.57 2.68 -18.86
C ASP A 55 3.90 3.34 -19.24
N MET A 56 4.64 2.70 -20.15
CA MET A 56 5.89 3.21 -20.69
C MET A 56 5.65 3.88 -22.05
N GLY A 57 5.46 5.20 -22.03
CA GLY A 57 5.36 6.03 -23.25
C GLY A 57 4.16 5.71 -24.16
N SER A 58 4.26 6.07 -25.44
CA SER A 58 3.20 5.91 -26.46
C SER A 58 3.03 4.48 -26.97
N LEU A 59 3.76 3.51 -26.43
CA LEU A 59 3.82 2.13 -26.94
C LEU A 59 2.77 1.20 -26.31
N ALA A 60 1.90 1.71 -25.43
CA ALA A 60 0.88 0.93 -24.72
C ALA A 60 1.45 -0.28 -23.94
N ILE A 61 2.72 -0.24 -23.55
CA ILE A 61 3.37 -1.27 -22.75
C ILE A 61 3.18 -0.90 -21.28
N SER A 62 2.43 -1.72 -20.54
CA SER A 62 2.29 -1.61 -19.08
C SER A 62 3.31 -2.49 -18.35
N TYR A 63 3.93 -1.94 -17.30
CA TYR A 63 4.85 -2.62 -16.41
C TYR A 63 4.45 -2.43 -14.95
N THR A 64 4.83 -3.36 -14.10
CA THR A 64 4.63 -3.30 -12.65
C THR A 64 5.81 -2.61 -11.99
N ASN A 65 5.54 -1.70 -11.06
CA ASN A 65 6.54 -0.92 -10.36
C ASN A 65 6.31 -0.99 -8.85
N ILE A 66 7.39 -1.21 -8.09
CA ILE A 66 7.35 -1.15 -6.63
C ILE A 66 7.50 0.31 -6.23
N ARG A 67 6.39 0.94 -5.84
CA ARG A 67 6.37 2.33 -5.40
C ARG A 67 6.88 2.48 -3.96
N CYS A 68 6.67 1.46 -3.14
CA CYS A 68 6.99 1.49 -1.72
C CYS A 68 7.35 0.08 -1.25
N ASN A 69 8.45 -0.05 -0.51
CA ASN A 69 8.88 -1.27 0.15
C ASN A 69 9.50 -0.84 1.48
N LEU A 70 8.71 -0.87 2.56
CA LEU A 70 9.08 -0.29 3.85
C LEU A 70 8.94 -1.32 4.97
N PHE A 71 10.04 -1.65 5.61
CA PHE A 71 10.02 -2.48 6.82
C PHE A 71 9.45 -1.72 8.00
N TYR A 72 8.76 -2.42 8.90
CA TYR A 72 8.20 -1.77 10.11
C TYR A 72 9.28 -1.09 10.96
N SER A 73 10.49 -1.64 10.97
CA SER A 73 11.66 -1.07 11.66
C SER A 73 12.11 0.29 11.11
N GLU A 74 11.70 0.65 9.89
CA GLU A 74 12.01 1.95 9.27
C GLU A 74 10.93 3.00 9.55
N ILE A 75 9.74 2.58 9.98
CA ILE A 75 8.57 3.43 10.17
C ILE A 75 8.59 4.03 11.57
N ILE A 76 8.58 5.36 11.64
CA ILE A 76 8.57 6.12 12.89
C ILE A 76 7.14 6.33 13.39
N ALA A 77 6.23 6.66 12.47
CA ALA A 77 4.85 6.92 12.81
C ALA A 77 3.95 6.79 11.58
N VAL A 78 2.72 6.33 11.79
CA VAL A 78 1.68 6.30 10.76
C VAL A 78 0.52 7.20 11.16
N LYS A 79 0.07 8.06 10.25
CA LYS A 79 -1.07 8.98 10.46
C LYS A 79 -2.19 8.70 9.48
N LEU A 80 -3.41 8.78 9.98
CA LEU A 80 -4.63 8.69 9.17
C LEU A 80 -5.15 10.10 8.87
N ALA A 81 -5.07 10.52 7.61
CA ALA A 81 -5.47 11.85 7.17
C ALA A 81 -6.71 11.82 6.27
N ARG A 82 -7.62 12.79 6.46
CA ARG A 82 -8.85 12.94 5.65
C ARG A 82 -9.04 14.38 5.20
N LEU A 83 -8.59 14.67 3.99
CA LEU A 83 -8.88 15.91 3.27
C LEU A 83 -10.38 15.99 2.92
N LEU A 84 -10.87 17.18 2.57
CA LEU A 84 -12.27 17.38 2.20
C LEU A 84 -12.73 16.41 1.10
N LYS A 85 -11.93 16.25 0.03
CA LYS A 85 -12.19 15.28 -1.05
C LYS A 85 -12.32 13.83 -0.53
N HIS A 86 -11.51 13.44 0.45
CA HIS A 86 -11.56 12.10 1.03
C HIS A 86 -12.83 11.91 1.85
N ARG A 87 -13.27 12.94 2.58
CA ARG A 87 -14.52 12.88 3.36
C ARG A 87 -15.73 12.69 2.45
N LEU A 88 -15.79 13.43 1.34
CA LEU A 88 -16.87 13.35 0.36
C LEU A 88 -16.95 11.98 -0.33
N LEU A 89 -15.79 11.35 -0.58
CA LEU A 89 -15.71 10.06 -1.26
C LEU A 89 -15.65 8.84 -0.31
N GLY A 90 -15.82 9.04 1.00
CA GLY A 90 -15.70 7.93 1.98
C GLY A 90 -14.29 7.34 2.08
N GLN A 91 -13.28 8.10 1.69
CA GLN A 91 -11.88 7.69 1.59
C GLN A 91 -11.02 8.29 2.72
N ALA A 92 -9.75 7.88 2.76
CA ALA A 92 -8.69 8.44 3.56
C ALA A 92 -7.30 8.23 2.94
N ARG A 93 -6.30 8.89 3.54
CA ARG A 93 -4.89 8.75 3.23
C ARG A 93 -4.17 8.20 4.46
N LEU A 94 -3.21 7.30 4.23
CA LEU A 94 -2.20 6.95 5.21
C LEU A 94 -0.91 7.70 4.90
N GLU A 95 -0.38 8.37 5.90
CA GLU A 95 0.91 9.05 5.87
C GLU A 95 1.89 8.26 6.74
N ILE A 96 2.83 7.58 6.08
CA ILE A 96 3.83 6.71 6.70
C ILE A 96 5.12 7.52 6.80
N ASN A 97 5.47 7.92 8.02
CA ASN A 97 6.66 8.72 8.30
C ASN A 97 7.85 7.79 8.55
N VAL A 98 8.92 8.02 7.81
CA VAL A 98 10.23 7.40 8.02
C VAL A 98 11.25 8.50 8.30
N LYS A 99 12.48 8.16 8.71
CA LYS A 99 13.47 9.11 9.25
C LYS A 99 13.73 10.36 8.40
N ARG A 100 13.60 10.29 7.07
CA ARG A 100 13.90 11.40 6.15
C ARG A 100 12.84 11.64 5.09
N ASN A 101 11.71 10.95 5.15
CA ASN A 101 10.70 11.00 4.09
C ASN A 101 9.31 10.68 4.63
N VAL A 102 8.29 11.01 3.87
CA VAL A 102 6.91 10.60 4.13
C VAL A 102 6.38 9.89 2.89
N HIS A 103 5.96 8.63 3.07
CA HIS A 103 5.29 7.86 2.05
C HIS A 103 3.78 7.99 2.22
N TRP A 104 3.06 8.12 1.11
CA TRP A 104 1.62 8.24 1.13
C TRP A 104 0.96 7.06 0.44
N ILE A 105 -0.09 6.54 1.07
CA ILE A 105 -1.04 5.63 0.44
C ILE A 105 -2.36 6.36 0.42
N ASP A 106 -2.76 6.83 -0.76
CA ASP A 106 -3.89 7.73 -0.93
C ASP A 106 -5.16 7.00 -1.37
N ASN A 107 -6.32 7.64 -1.14
CA ASN A 107 -7.63 7.20 -1.64
C ASN A 107 -8.06 5.77 -1.24
N LEU A 108 -7.57 5.27 -0.11
CA LEU A 108 -8.07 4.05 0.53
C LEU A 108 -9.51 4.28 0.99
N SER A 109 -10.34 3.23 1.02
CA SER A 109 -11.62 3.34 1.75
C SER A 109 -11.34 3.65 3.22
N TYR A 110 -12.19 4.46 3.87
CA TYR A 110 -11.91 4.87 5.25
C TYR A 110 -11.82 3.69 6.23
N ALA A 111 -12.64 2.66 6.01
CA ALA A 111 -12.62 1.44 6.83
C ALA A 111 -11.28 0.69 6.70
N GLU A 112 -10.82 0.45 5.46
CA GLU A 112 -9.54 -0.22 5.20
C GLU A 112 -8.37 0.62 5.68
N ALA A 113 -8.40 1.95 5.47
CA ALA A 113 -7.37 2.84 5.97
C ALA A 113 -7.24 2.77 7.49
N LYS A 114 -8.37 2.73 8.22
CA LYS A 114 -8.35 2.58 9.68
C LYS A 114 -7.77 1.24 10.11
N GLN A 115 -8.16 0.14 9.46
CA GLN A 115 -7.65 -1.19 9.76
C GLN A 115 -6.14 -1.28 9.51
N VAL A 116 -5.68 -0.80 8.36
CA VAL A 116 -4.25 -0.79 8.01
C VAL A 116 -3.47 0.14 8.94
N HIS A 117 -4.02 1.31 9.28
CA HIS A 117 -3.42 2.20 10.28
C HIS A 117 -3.19 1.47 11.61
N SER A 118 -4.24 0.86 12.18
CA SER A 118 -4.13 0.14 13.45
C SER A 118 -3.17 -1.05 13.38
N TYR A 119 -3.13 -1.76 12.25
CA TYR A 119 -2.21 -2.87 12.05
C TYR A 119 -0.74 -2.41 12.06
N ILE A 120 -0.42 -1.37 11.27
CA ILE A 120 0.94 -0.81 11.20
C ILE A 120 1.34 -0.22 12.56
N ASP A 121 0.44 0.53 13.21
CA ASP A 121 0.71 1.15 14.51
C ASP A 121 1.04 0.11 15.59
N ALA A 122 0.34 -1.04 15.58
CA ALA A 122 0.67 -2.16 16.46
C ALA A 122 2.04 -2.79 16.11
N LYS A 123 2.42 -2.86 14.84
CA LYS A 123 3.70 -3.44 14.40
C LYS A 123 4.91 -2.58 14.71
N ILE A 124 4.77 -1.25 14.78
CA ILE A 124 5.88 -0.34 15.10
C ILE A 124 6.12 -0.17 16.60
N GLN A 125 5.15 -0.56 17.44
CA GLN A 125 5.26 -0.48 18.90
C GLN A 125 5.85 -1.75 19.53
N ASN A 126 5.92 -2.85 18.77
CA ASN A 126 6.55 -4.12 19.17
C ASN A 126 7.98 -4.19 18.64
#